data_AF-A0A971PZX0-F1
#
_entry.id   AF-A0A971PZX0-F1
#
_cell.length_a   1.000
_cell.length_b   1.000
_cell.length_c   1.000
_cell.angle_alpha   90.00
_cell.angle_beta   90.00
_cell.angle_gamma   90.00
#
_symmetry.space_group_name_H-M   'P 1'
#
loop_
_entity.id
_entity.type
_entity.pdbx_description
1 polymer ?
#
loop_
_entity_poly.entity_id
_entity_poly.type
_entity_poly.pdbx_seq_one_letter_code
_entity_poly.pdbx_strand_id
1 'polypeptide(L)' 'MMSDMFCFQCEQTAKSSACIGKAGVCGKQADTAGLQDELTGALVGLARAAQVNKPNAI' A
#
# COMPACT_ATOMS: atom_id res chain seq x y z
N MET A 1 11.10 -16.41 -8.44
CA MET A 1 10.99 -16.01 -7.02
C MET A 1 9.72 -15.20 -6.87
N MET A 2 8.80 -15.62 -6.01
CA MET A 2 7.70 -14.75 -5.57
C MET A 2 8.26 -13.80 -4.50
N SER A 3 8.02 -12.51 -4.67
CA SER A 3 8.33 -11.50 -3.64
C SER A 3 7.25 -11.57 -2.55
N ASP A 4 7.64 -11.59 -1.28
CA ASP A 4 6.69 -11.67 -0.16
C ASP A 4 5.91 -10.36 0.06
N MET A 5 6.46 -9.24 -0.42
CA MET A 5 5.81 -7.93 -0.49
C MET A 5 6.45 -7.10 -1.61
N PHE A 6 5.93 -5.89 -1.82
CA PHE A 6 6.61 -4.85 -2.57
C PHE A 6 6.32 -3.49 -1.92
N CYS A 7 7.33 -2.84 -1.34
CA CYS A 7 7.15 -1.55 -0.67
C CYS A 7 8.29 -0.58 -1.01
N PHE A 8 7.93 0.58 -1.55
CA PHE A 8 8.82 1.62 -2.06
C PHE A 8 8.52 3.05 -1.54
N GLN A 9 7.73 3.15 -0.47
CA GLN A 9 7.11 4.42 -0.05
C GLN A 9 8.04 5.38 0.72
N CYS A 10 9.12 4.87 1.33
CA CYS A 10 10.07 5.70 2.07
C CYS A 10 11.40 5.80 1.33
N GLU A 11 12.18 6.83 1.66
CA GLU A 11 13.49 7.05 1.04
C GLU A 11 14.47 5.90 1.34
N GLN A 12 14.40 5.31 2.54
CA GLN A 12 15.30 4.26 3.02
C GLN A 12 15.01 2.86 2.46
N THR A 13 14.35 2.74 1.31
CA THR A 13 14.03 1.42 0.74
C THR A 13 15.29 0.61 0.42
N ALA A 14 15.17 -0.72 0.48
CA ALA A 14 16.29 -1.59 0.16
C ALA A 14 16.81 -1.29 -1.25
N LYS A 15 18.13 -1.06 -1.35
CA LYS A 15 18.83 -0.68 -2.60
C LYS A 15 18.30 0.59 -3.27
N SER A 16 17.65 1.50 -2.52
CA SER A 16 17.00 2.70 -3.07
C SER A 16 16.02 2.38 -4.21
N SER A 17 15.29 1.27 -4.07
CA SER A 17 14.35 0.79 -5.08
C SER A 17 13.07 0.27 -4.44
N ALA A 18 13.12 -0.89 -3.77
CA ALA A 18 11.96 -1.46 -3.10
C ALA A 18 12.38 -2.54 -2.10
N CYS A 19 11.60 -2.66 -1.02
CA CYS A 19 11.66 -3.81 -0.12
C CYS A 19 10.77 -4.94 -0.68
N ILE A 20 11.36 -6.11 -0.98
CA ILE A 20 10.67 -7.25 -1.61
C ILE A 20 10.74 -8.57 -0.82
N GLY A 21 11.40 -8.57 0.34
CA GLY A 21 11.59 -9.75 1.18
C GLY A 21 10.60 -9.83 2.35
N LYS A 22 10.96 -10.58 3.41
CA LYS A 22 10.12 -10.77 4.60
C LYS A 22 9.88 -9.51 5.44
N ALA A 23 10.78 -8.52 5.36
CA ALA A 23 10.66 -7.26 6.08
C ALA A 23 11.30 -6.10 5.30
N GLY A 24 10.82 -4.88 5.56
CA GLY A 24 11.38 -3.64 5.03
C GLY A 24 12.52 -3.11 5.89
N VAL A 25 13.31 -2.20 5.34
CA VAL A 25 14.41 -1.54 6.08
C VAL A 25 13.90 -0.80 7.32
N CYS A 26 12.67 -0.29 7.28
CA CYS A 26 12.00 0.33 8.43
C CYS A 26 11.43 -0.67 9.46
N GLY A 27 11.61 -1.98 9.27
CA GLY A 27 11.07 -3.03 10.14
C GLY A 27 9.64 -3.48 9.83
N LYS A 28 8.99 -2.91 8.80
CA LYS A 28 7.64 -3.35 8.35
C LYS A 28 7.71 -4.79 7.86
N GLN A 29 6.99 -5.70 8.51
CA GLN A 29 6.91 -7.11 8.12
C GLN A 29 6.04 -7.27 6.86
N ALA A 30 6.27 -8.32 6.08
CA ALA A 30 5.57 -8.58 4.82
C ALA A 30 4.05 -8.78 5.01
N ASP A 31 3.63 -9.41 6.11
CA ASP A 31 2.22 -9.55 6.49
C ASP A 31 1.55 -8.18 6.73
N THR A 32 2.24 -7.30 7.44
CA THR A 32 1.82 -5.92 7.71
C THR A 32 1.78 -5.11 6.41
N ALA A 33 2.73 -5.33 5.50
CA ALA A 33 2.71 -4.72 4.17
C ALA A 33 1.48 -5.17 3.37
N GLY A 34 1.16 -6.47 3.36
CA GLY A 34 -0.03 -7.01 2.71
C GLY A 34 -1.34 -6.42 3.26
N LEU A 35 -1.47 -6.31 4.59
CA LEU A 35 -2.64 -5.67 5.22
C LEU A 35 -2.76 -4.18 4.86
N GLN A 36 -1.63 -3.47 4.71
CA GLN A 36 -1.63 -2.07 4.26
C GLN A 36 -2.04 -1.94 2.79
N ASP A 37 -1.66 -2.89 1.93
CA ASP A 37 -2.07 -2.93 0.53
C ASP A 37 -3.58 -3.16 0.41
N GLU A 38 -4.14 -4.11 1.18
CA GLU A 38 -5.59 -4.36 1.26
C GLU A 38 -6.35 -3.13 1.76
N LEU A 39 -5.89 -2.51 2.85
CA LEU A 39 -6.48 -1.29 3.39
C LEU A 39 -6.49 -0.16 2.36
N THR A 40 -5.37 0.04 1.66
CA THR A 40 -5.26 1.05 0.61
C THR A 40 -6.21 0.75 -0.54
N GLY A 41 -6.33 -0.52 -0.95
CA GLY A 41 -7.29 -0.97 -1.97
C GLY A 41 -8.75 -0.69 -1.56
N ALA A 42 -9.11 -0.97 -0.31
CA ALA A 42 -10.44 -0.68 0.22
C ALA A 42 -10.74 0.83 0.23
N LEU A 43 -9.77 1.67 0.61
CA LEU A 43 -9.91 3.14 0.57
C LEU A 43 -10.08 3.66 -0.86
N VAL A 44 -9.38 3.09 -1.84
CA VAL A 44 -9.59 3.42 -3.26
C VAL A 44 -11.00 3.05 -3.70
N GLY A 45 -11.50 1.88 -3.30
CA GLY A 45 -12.88 1.44 -3.55
C GLY A 45 -13.91 2.41 -2.96
N LEU A 46 -13.73 2.79 -1.69
CA LEU A 46 -14.56 3.76 -1.00
C LEU A 46 -14.55 5.13 -1.70
N ALA A 47 -13.38 5.64 -2.08
CA ALA A 47 -13.24 6.92 -2.77
C ALA A 47 -14.00 6.93 -4.11
N ARG A 48 -13.93 5.84 -4.87
CA ARG A 48 -14.70 5.68 -6.12
C ARG A 48 -16.21 5.68 -5.86
N ALA A 49 -16.67 4.93 -4.85
CA ALA A 49 -18.09 4.89 -4.49
C ALA A 49 -18.60 6.28 -4.03
N ALA A 50 -17.81 7.03 -3.28
CA ALA A 50 -18.15 8.38 -2.85
C ALA A 50 -18.22 9.37 -4.02
N GLN A 51 -17.36 9.25 -5.03
CA GLN A 51 -17.42 10.09 -6.23
C GLN A 51 -18.70 9.86 -7.05
N VAL A 52 -19.15 8.60 -7.16
CA VAL A 52 -20.41 8.27 -7.83
C VAL A 52 -21.62 8.84 -7.07
N ASN A 53 -21.57 8.80 -5.75
CA ASN A 53 -22.64 9.30 -4.88
C ASN A 53 -22.47 10.75 -4.48
N LYS A 54 -21.80 11.60 -5.26
CA LYS A 54 -21.71 13.03 -4.95
C LYS A 54 -23.14 13.61 -4.86
N PRO A 55 -23.66 13.93 -3.66
CA PRO A 55 -24.88 14.72 -3.60
C PRO A 55 -24.54 16.04 -4.25
N ASN A 56 -25.38 16.50 -5.18
CA ASN A 56 -25.20 17.72 -5.97
C ASN A 56 -24.32 18.73 -5.22
N ALA A 57 -23.07 18.86 -5.65
CA ALA A 57 -22.19 19.89 -5.14
C ALA A 57 -22.86 21.22 -5.50
N ILE A 58 -23.38 21.89 -4.48
CA ILE A 58 -23.96 23.24 -4.58
C ILE A 58 -22.82 24.20 -4.96
#